data_AF-A0A1D3RPZ9-F1
#
_entry.id   AF-A0A1D3RPZ9-F1
#
_cell.length_a   1.000
_cell.length_b   1.000
_cell.length_c   1.000
_cell.angle_alpha   90.00
_cell.angle_beta   90.00
_cell.angle_gamma   90.00
#
_symmetry.space_group_name_H-M   'P 1'
#
loop_
_entity.id
_entity.type
_entity.pdbx_description
1 polymer ?
#
loop_
_entity_poly.entity_id
_entity_poly.type
_entity_poly.pdbx_seq_one_letter_code
_entity_poly.pdbx_strand_id
1 'polypeptide(L)'
;MHSVVEKVTQRIIERSHVVRSLYLKHIDKAAEDGPHRSTLACGNLAHGFAACSTGEKADLTENKKANIAIISSYNDMLSAHEPYKDSPALIKAAIREAGGVAQFAGGVPAMCDGVTQGQPGMELSLFSRDVIAMSTAISLSHNMFDGGLYLGACDKIVPGLLLGALSFGHLPAVFVPSGPMTSGITNKEKAMTRQLYAEGKIGRKELLESESKSYHSPGTCTFYGTAIATR
;
A
#
# COMPACT_ATOMS: atom_id res chain seq x y z
N MET A 1 21.60 16.32 15.76
CA MET A 1 21.46 15.64 14.45
C MET A 1 22.58 16.19 13.55
N HIS A 2 22.89 15.62 12.38
CA HIS A 2 23.95 16.19 11.54
C HIS A 2 23.52 17.59 11.04
N SER A 3 24.41 18.59 11.09
CA SER A 3 24.05 20.01 10.86
C SER A 3 23.42 20.28 9.48
N VAL A 4 23.80 19.51 8.47
CA VAL A 4 23.17 19.57 7.13
C VAL A 4 21.73 19.07 7.17
N VAL A 5 21.45 17.98 7.90
CA VAL A 5 20.10 17.42 8.02
C VAL A 5 19.20 18.43 8.75
N GLU A 6 19.69 19.06 9.81
CA GLU A 6 18.95 20.14 10.50
C GLU A 6 18.61 21.30 9.57
N LYS A 7 19.58 21.79 8.78
CA LYS A 7 19.36 22.87 7.80
C LYS A 7 18.34 22.49 6.73
N VAL A 8 18.38 21.26 6.22
CA VAL A 8 17.43 20.77 5.20
C VAL A 8 16.03 20.63 5.80
N THR A 9 15.91 20.03 6.99
CA THR A 9 14.64 19.89 7.71
C THR A 9 14.01 21.25 7.96
N GLN A 10 14.78 22.22 8.48
CA GLN A 10 14.27 23.56 8.76
C GLN A 10 13.78 24.25 7.48
N ARG A 11 14.53 24.15 6.37
CA ARG A 11 14.12 24.68 5.07
C ARG A 11 12.81 24.06 4.56
N ILE A 12 12.62 22.75 4.76
CA ILE A 12 11.38 22.07 4.37
C ILE A 12 10.21 22.53 5.24
N ILE A 13 10.40 22.69 6.55
CA ILE A 13 9.39 23.20 7.48
C ILE A 13 8.96 24.61 7.06
N GLU A 14 9.91 25.52 6.85
CA GLU A 14 9.65 26.89 6.42
C GLU A 14 8.90 26.95 5.09
N ARG A 15 9.38 26.20 4.08
CA ARG A 15 8.76 26.14 2.75
C ARG A 15 7.35 25.57 2.80
N SER A 16 7.08 24.60 3.67
CA SER A 16 5.78 23.93 3.75
C SER A 16 4.79 24.57 4.71
N HIS A 17 5.19 25.60 5.47
CA HIS A 17 4.39 26.17 6.56
C HIS A 17 2.95 26.50 6.15
N VAL A 18 2.75 27.24 5.05
CA VAL A 18 1.42 27.67 4.59
C VAL A 18 0.58 26.48 4.16
N VAL A 19 1.09 25.64 3.25
CA VAL A 19 0.34 24.49 2.72
C VAL A 19 0.03 23.44 3.80
N ARG A 20 0.97 23.20 4.71
CA ARG A 20 0.77 22.27 5.83
C ARG A 20 -0.27 22.81 6.82
N SER A 21 -0.26 24.11 7.10
CA SER A 21 -1.26 24.72 7.99
C SER A 21 -2.67 24.64 7.41
N LEU A 22 -2.82 24.84 6.09
CA LEU A 22 -4.11 24.67 5.41
C LEU A 22 -4.58 23.21 5.46
N TYR A 23 -3.67 22.28 5.19
CA TYR A 23 -3.95 20.85 5.28
C TYR A 23 -4.42 20.45 6.69
N LEU A 24 -3.69 20.83 7.74
CA LEU A 24 -4.08 20.49 9.11
C LEU A 24 -5.45 21.05 9.48
N LYS A 25 -5.73 22.32 9.15
CA LYS A 25 -7.06 22.90 9.39
C LYS A 25 -8.18 22.11 8.71
N HIS A 26 -7.93 21.60 7.51
CA HIS A 26 -8.89 20.77 6.79
C HIS A 26 -9.10 19.42 7.49
N ILE A 27 -8.02 18.77 7.92
CA ILE A 27 -8.06 17.49 8.63
C ILE A 27 -8.70 17.62 10.01
N ASP A 28 -8.35 18.65 10.78
CA ASP A 28 -8.93 18.91 12.10
C ASP A 28 -10.44 19.12 12.00
N LYS A 29 -10.89 19.90 11.01
CA LYS A 29 -12.31 20.08 10.73
C LYS A 29 -13.01 18.77 10.35
N ALA A 30 -12.40 17.97 9.49
CA ALA A 30 -12.97 16.67 9.12
C ALA A 30 -13.00 15.68 10.31
N ALA A 31 -12.05 15.77 11.23
CA ALA A 31 -12.04 14.97 12.45
C ALA A 31 -13.15 15.41 13.43
N GLU A 32 -13.42 16.72 13.54
CA GLU A 32 -14.54 17.26 14.33
C GLU A 32 -15.90 16.77 13.81
N ASP A 33 -16.05 16.70 12.48
CA ASP A 33 -17.27 16.17 11.84
C ASP A 33 -17.44 14.65 12.07
N GLY A 34 -16.35 13.95 12.40
CA GLY A 34 -16.30 12.53 12.73
C GLY A 34 -16.63 11.61 11.55
N PRO A 35 -16.72 10.28 11.79
CA PRO A 35 -17.11 9.34 10.73
C PRO A 35 -18.54 9.60 10.26
N HIS A 36 -18.67 9.93 8.98
CA HIS A 36 -19.93 10.35 8.37
C HIS A 36 -20.96 9.23 8.17
N ARG A 37 -20.69 7.98 8.59
CA ARG A 37 -21.60 6.85 8.32
C ARG A 37 -22.99 7.08 8.90
N SER A 38 -23.12 7.65 10.10
CA SER A 38 -24.41 8.01 10.70
C SER A 38 -25.15 9.15 9.99
N THR A 39 -24.45 9.94 9.15
CA THR A 39 -25.03 11.04 8.38
C THR A 39 -25.46 10.63 6.97
N LEU A 40 -25.13 9.41 6.54
CA LEU A 40 -25.55 8.87 5.26
C LEU A 40 -27.06 8.63 5.24
N ALA A 41 -27.70 8.98 4.11
CA ALA A 41 -29.09 8.59 3.87
C ALA A 41 -29.24 7.06 3.94
N CYS A 42 -30.39 6.57 4.43
CA CYS A 42 -30.63 5.13 4.61
C CYS A 42 -30.34 4.29 3.36
N GLY A 43 -30.65 4.83 2.17
CA GLY A 43 -30.34 4.16 0.89
C GLY A 43 -28.82 4.00 0.65
N ASN A 44 -28.04 5.04 0.92
CA ASN A 44 -26.58 4.99 0.78
C ASN A 44 -25.96 4.00 1.75
N LEU A 45 -26.41 4.03 3.01
CA LEU A 45 -25.96 3.10 4.05
C LEU A 45 -26.30 1.65 3.69
N ALA A 46 -27.53 1.41 3.22
CA ALA A 46 -27.98 0.10 2.77
C ALA A 46 -27.15 -0.43 1.60
N HIS A 47 -26.80 0.43 0.63
CA HIS A 47 -25.89 0.06 -0.46
C HIS A 47 -24.50 -0.32 0.05
N GLY A 48 -23.95 0.48 0.98
CA GLY A 48 -22.60 0.30 1.51
C GLY A 48 -22.38 -1.02 2.24
N PHE A 49 -23.41 -1.56 2.91
CA PHE A 49 -23.32 -2.84 3.63
C PHE A 49 -24.12 -3.99 3.01
N ALA A 50 -24.73 -3.81 1.83
CA ALA A 50 -25.68 -4.78 1.27
C ALA A 50 -25.12 -6.21 1.17
N ALA A 51 -23.83 -6.32 0.84
CA ALA A 51 -23.10 -7.58 0.70
C ALA A 51 -22.54 -8.16 2.02
N CYS A 52 -22.68 -7.44 3.14
CA CYS A 52 -22.23 -7.92 4.45
C CYS A 52 -23.16 -9.00 5.01
N SER A 53 -22.71 -9.75 6.01
CA SER A 53 -23.56 -10.68 6.75
C SER A 53 -24.64 -9.96 7.55
N THR A 54 -25.70 -10.67 7.98
CA THR A 54 -26.79 -10.07 8.78
C THR A 54 -26.28 -9.41 10.07
N GLY A 55 -25.29 -10.03 10.73
CA GLY A 55 -24.66 -9.47 11.93
C GLY A 55 -23.89 -8.18 11.63
N GLU A 56 -23.07 -8.18 10.58
CA GLU A 56 -22.31 -6.99 10.15
C GLU A 56 -23.24 -5.86 9.71
N LYS A 57 -24.37 -6.15 9.05
CA LYS A 57 -25.38 -5.13 8.72
C LYS A 57 -25.91 -4.44 9.96
N ALA A 58 -26.25 -5.20 11.01
CA ALA A 58 -26.73 -4.63 12.28
C ALA A 58 -25.64 -3.81 12.98
N ASP A 59 -24.39 -4.26 12.90
CA ASP A 59 -23.21 -3.58 13.46
C ASP A 59 -22.85 -2.27 12.72
N LEU A 60 -23.09 -2.23 11.41
CA LEU A 60 -22.86 -1.07 10.54
C LEU A 60 -24.07 -0.15 10.42
N THR A 61 -25.23 -0.59 10.89
CA THR A 61 -26.40 0.28 11.04
C THR A 61 -26.09 1.26 12.16
N GLU A 62 -25.83 2.52 11.80
CA GLU A 62 -25.32 3.59 12.67
C GLU A 62 -23.82 3.44 13.03
N ASN A 63 -23.30 4.34 13.88
CA ASN A 63 -21.90 4.37 14.32
C ASN A 63 -21.62 3.39 15.49
N LYS A 64 -22.21 2.19 15.49
CA LYS A 64 -22.11 1.23 16.60
C LYS A 64 -20.75 0.55 16.71
N LYS A 65 -20.17 0.13 15.58
CA LYS A 65 -18.82 -0.46 15.51
C LYS A 65 -17.98 0.23 14.46
N ALA A 66 -16.66 0.26 14.66
CA ALA A 66 -15.73 0.78 13.67
C ALA A 66 -15.74 -0.11 12.41
N ASN A 67 -15.78 0.51 11.24
CA ASN A 67 -15.68 -0.11 9.94
C ASN A 67 -14.33 0.24 9.30
N ILE A 68 -13.48 -0.75 9.10
CA ILE A 68 -12.12 -0.54 8.63
C ILE A 68 -12.04 -0.85 7.12
N ALA A 69 -11.58 0.13 6.35
CA ALA A 69 -11.29 -0.06 4.93
C ALA A 69 -10.07 -0.95 4.75
N ILE A 70 -10.15 -1.93 3.86
CA ILE A 70 -8.99 -2.68 3.36
C ILE A 70 -8.76 -2.24 1.92
N ILE A 71 -7.58 -1.67 1.65
CA ILE A 71 -7.13 -1.27 0.32
C ILE A 71 -5.90 -2.10 -0.02
N SER A 72 -5.90 -2.79 -1.17
CA SER A 72 -4.85 -3.76 -1.49
C SER A 72 -4.25 -3.58 -2.87
N SER A 73 -2.93 -3.73 -2.96
CA SER A 73 -2.17 -3.77 -4.21
C SER A 73 -1.96 -5.21 -4.72
N TYR A 74 -2.89 -6.12 -4.44
CA TYR A 74 -2.78 -7.53 -4.81
C TYR A 74 -2.70 -7.74 -6.34
N ASN A 75 -1.76 -8.58 -6.75
CA ASN A 75 -1.80 -9.36 -7.99
C ASN A 75 -1.01 -10.65 -7.77
N ASP A 76 -1.30 -11.68 -8.56
CA ASP A 76 -0.62 -12.97 -8.54
C ASP A 76 0.68 -12.99 -9.37
N MET A 77 0.84 -12.01 -10.26
CA MET A 77 2.01 -11.89 -11.15
C MET A 77 3.32 -11.63 -10.40
N LEU A 78 3.28 -10.82 -9.34
CA LEU A 78 4.48 -10.30 -8.68
C LEU A 78 4.63 -10.88 -7.28
N SER A 79 5.80 -11.43 -6.99
CA SER A 79 6.11 -12.06 -5.70
C SER A 79 5.79 -11.15 -4.50
N ALA A 80 6.00 -9.84 -4.63
CA ALA A 80 5.76 -8.88 -3.56
C ALA A 80 4.27 -8.63 -3.25
N HIS A 81 3.36 -8.97 -4.16
CA HIS A 81 1.94 -8.67 -4.05
C HIS A 81 1.08 -9.93 -3.88
N GLU A 82 1.56 -11.07 -4.34
CA GLU A 82 0.88 -12.36 -4.19
C GLU A 82 0.47 -12.68 -2.74
N PRO A 83 1.29 -12.40 -1.70
CA PRO A 83 0.92 -12.65 -0.29
C PRO A 83 -0.37 -11.95 0.17
N TYR A 84 -0.82 -10.92 -0.54
CA TYR A 84 -2.08 -10.23 -0.22
C TYR A 84 -3.33 -10.99 -0.65
N LYS A 85 -3.23 -12.13 -1.35
CA LYS A 85 -4.38 -12.93 -1.80
C LYS A 85 -5.35 -13.27 -0.66
N ASP A 86 -4.81 -13.86 0.40
CA ASP A 86 -5.62 -14.38 1.52
C ASP A 86 -5.63 -13.44 2.73
N SER A 87 -4.76 -12.42 2.72
CA SER A 87 -4.62 -11.44 3.81
C SER A 87 -5.94 -10.76 4.20
N PRO A 88 -6.80 -10.29 3.26
CA PRO A 88 -8.07 -9.65 3.63
C PRO A 88 -9.01 -10.52 4.47
N ALA A 89 -9.06 -11.83 4.23
CA ALA A 89 -9.93 -12.73 4.99
C ALA A 89 -9.44 -12.86 6.45
N LEU A 90 -8.13 -13.03 6.64
CA LEU A 90 -7.49 -13.09 7.96
C LEU A 90 -7.68 -11.78 8.73
N ILE A 91 -7.45 -10.65 8.07
CA ILE A 91 -7.63 -9.31 8.65
C ILE A 91 -9.08 -9.09 9.09
N LYS A 92 -10.06 -9.42 8.24
CA LYS A 92 -11.48 -9.29 8.59
C LYS A 92 -11.84 -10.14 9.81
N ALA A 93 -11.30 -11.36 9.91
CA ALA A 93 -11.53 -12.21 11.07
C ALA A 93 -10.94 -11.60 12.35
N ALA A 94 -9.70 -11.10 12.30
CA ALA A 94 -9.04 -10.46 13.44
C ALA A 94 -9.75 -9.17 13.90
N ILE A 95 -10.18 -8.32 12.96
CA ILE A 95 -10.92 -7.09 13.27
C ILE A 95 -12.27 -7.42 13.92
N ARG A 96 -12.94 -8.47 13.43
CA ARG A 96 -14.20 -8.94 14.03
C ARG A 96 -14.01 -9.45 15.45
N GLU A 97 -12.94 -10.19 15.72
CA GLU A 97 -12.57 -10.62 17.07
C GLU A 97 -12.29 -9.41 18.00
N ALA A 98 -11.67 -8.37 17.46
CA ALA A 98 -11.45 -7.10 18.16
C ALA A 98 -12.71 -6.22 18.29
N GLY A 99 -13.88 -6.68 17.82
CA GLY A 99 -15.15 -5.97 17.94
C GLY A 99 -15.42 -4.91 16.87
N GLY A 100 -14.70 -4.93 15.75
CA GLY A 100 -14.94 -4.09 14.58
C GLY A 100 -15.57 -4.85 13.41
N VAL A 101 -15.78 -4.14 12.30
CA VAL A 101 -16.12 -4.69 10.98
C VAL A 101 -15.06 -4.21 10.00
N ALA A 102 -14.81 -4.99 8.94
CA ALA A 102 -13.92 -4.54 7.88
C ALA A 102 -14.46 -4.93 6.50
N GLN A 103 -14.34 -4.01 5.55
CA GLN A 103 -14.72 -4.25 4.16
C GLN A 103 -13.53 -4.01 3.25
N PHE A 104 -13.50 -4.76 2.15
CA PHE A 104 -12.53 -4.50 1.09
C PHE A 104 -13.00 -3.29 0.31
N ALA A 105 -12.39 -2.14 0.54
CA ALA A 105 -12.81 -0.85 0.01
C ALA A 105 -12.40 -0.68 -1.45
N GLY A 106 -11.26 -1.25 -1.85
CA GLY A 106 -10.82 -1.18 -3.24
C GLY A 106 -9.45 -1.81 -3.48
N GLY A 107 -9.19 -2.12 -4.74
CA GLY A 107 -7.88 -2.49 -5.24
C GLY A 107 -7.17 -1.29 -5.84
N VAL A 108 -5.85 -1.22 -5.69
CA VAL A 108 -5.00 -0.24 -6.40
C VAL A 108 -4.14 -0.96 -7.43
N PRO A 109 -3.80 -0.31 -8.56
CA PRO A 109 -2.89 -0.92 -9.53
C PRO A 109 -1.52 -1.15 -8.89
N ALA A 110 -0.89 -2.24 -9.29
CA ALA A 110 0.40 -2.66 -8.74
C ALA A 110 1.36 -3.05 -9.86
N MET A 111 2.51 -2.36 -9.91
CA MET A 111 3.57 -2.64 -10.84
C MET A 111 4.89 -2.88 -10.10
N CYS A 112 5.82 -3.58 -10.75
CA CYS A 112 7.14 -3.85 -10.21
C CYS A 112 8.22 -3.19 -11.07
N ASP A 113 8.92 -2.23 -10.49
CA ASP A 113 10.08 -1.59 -11.12
C ASP A 113 11.12 -2.62 -11.53
N GLY A 114 11.32 -3.69 -10.75
CA GLY A 114 12.25 -4.77 -11.10
C GLY A 114 11.87 -5.52 -12.38
N VAL A 115 10.58 -5.60 -12.72
CA VAL A 115 10.10 -6.23 -13.97
C VAL A 115 10.16 -5.25 -15.14
N THR A 116 9.83 -3.98 -14.90
CA THR A 116 9.80 -2.96 -15.97
C THR A 116 11.15 -2.30 -16.23
N GLN A 117 12.16 -2.53 -15.39
CA GLN A 117 13.48 -1.93 -15.52
C GLN A 117 14.10 -2.22 -16.90
N GLY A 118 14.43 -1.15 -17.63
CA GLY A 118 14.96 -1.23 -18.99
C GLY A 118 13.93 -1.60 -20.07
N GLN A 119 12.64 -1.61 -19.74
CA GLN A 119 11.53 -1.85 -20.67
C GLN A 119 10.71 -0.57 -20.85
N PRO A 120 9.94 -0.42 -21.96
CA PRO A 120 9.06 0.75 -22.18
C PRO A 120 8.09 1.02 -21.03
N GLY A 121 7.63 -0.03 -20.33
CA GLY A 121 6.74 0.09 -19.18
C GLY A 121 7.33 0.90 -18.00
N MET A 122 8.65 1.11 -17.95
CA MET A 122 9.28 1.93 -16.92
C MET A 122 8.81 3.38 -16.95
N GLU A 123 8.37 3.88 -18.11
CA GLU A 123 7.80 5.23 -18.26
C GLU A 123 6.58 5.43 -17.36
N LEU A 124 5.85 4.37 -17.03
CA LEU A 124 4.67 4.40 -16.14
C LEU A 124 5.02 4.34 -14.65
N SER A 125 6.27 4.03 -14.29
CA SER A 125 6.67 3.80 -12.89
C SER A 125 6.27 4.95 -11.98
N LEU A 126 6.72 6.18 -12.27
CA LEU A 126 6.42 7.31 -11.40
C LEU A 126 4.94 7.71 -11.45
N PHE A 127 4.31 7.66 -12.63
CA PHE A 127 2.89 7.99 -12.79
C PHE A 127 1.98 7.02 -12.02
N SER A 128 2.39 5.75 -11.86
CA SER A 128 1.63 4.77 -11.09
C SER A 128 1.38 5.25 -9.65
N ARG A 129 2.31 5.98 -9.03
CA ARG A 129 2.13 6.54 -7.68
C ARG A 129 0.88 7.42 -7.59
N ASP A 130 0.69 8.29 -8.56
CA ASP A 130 -0.41 9.27 -8.55
C ASP A 130 -1.74 8.58 -8.87
N VAL A 131 -1.73 7.58 -9.75
CA VAL A 131 -2.89 6.71 -10.00
C VAL A 131 -3.27 5.96 -8.73
N ILE A 132 -2.31 5.37 -8.02
CA ILE A 132 -2.54 4.65 -6.77
C ILE A 132 -3.11 5.58 -5.70
N ALA A 133 -2.58 6.80 -5.56
CA ALA A 133 -3.11 7.79 -4.64
C ALA A 133 -4.57 8.13 -4.94
N MET A 134 -4.90 8.34 -6.23
CA MET A 134 -6.27 8.59 -6.66
C MET A 134 -7.19 7.40 -6.40
N SER A 135 -6.78 6.18 -6.77
CA SER A 135 -7.56 4.95 -6.52
C SER A 135 -7.81 4.72 -5.03
N THR A 136 -6.81 5.00 -4.19
CA THR A 136 -6.93 4.92 -2.72
C THR A 136 -7.96 5.91 -2.20
N ALA A 137 -7.89 7.18 -2.62
CA ALA A 137 -8.84 8.21 -2.22
C ALA A 137 -10.27 7.89 -2.69
N ILE A 138 -10.43 7.40 -3.93
CA ILE A 138 -11.72 6.94 -4.47
C ILE A 138 -12.28 5.80 -3.60
N SER A 139 -11.45 4.84 -3.18
CA SER A 139 -11.88 3.72 -2.32
C SER A 139 -12.47 4.21 -0.99
N LEU A 140 -11.92 5.27 -0.41
CA LEU A 140 -12.37 5.86 0.87
C LEU A 140 -13.56 6.82 0.73
N SER A 141 -13.84 7.34 -0.47
CA SER A 141 -14.83 8.39 -0.73
C SER A 141 -16.28 8.05 -0.39
N HIS A 142 -16.56 6.77 -0.10
CA HIS A 142 -17.89 6.28 0.28
C HIS A 142 -18.36 6.76 1.67
N ASN A 143 -17.49 7.37 2.49
CA ASN A 143 -17.81 7.84 3.85
C ASN A 143 -18.38 6.74 4.76
N MET A 144 -17.98 5.49 4.51
CA MET A 144 -18.42 4.30 5.25
C MET A 144 -17.45 3.86 6.35
N PHE A 145 -16.24 4.42 6.35
CA PHE A 145 -15.09 3.89 7.07
C PHE A 145 -14.64 4.81 8.21
N ASP A 146 -14.20 4.18 9.29
CA ASP A 146 -13.67 4.82 10.51
C ASP A 146 -12.13 4.74 10.58
N GLY A 147 -11.49 4.09 9.59
CA GLY A 147 -10.06 3.85 9.52
C GLY A 147 -9.68 3.02 8.30
N GLY A 148 -8.39 2.92 8.00
CA GLY A 148 -7.88 2.22 6.82
C GLY A 148 -6.65 1.36 7.06
N LEU A 149 -6.65 0.17 6.47
CA LEU A 149 -5.51 -0.72 6.30
C LEU A 149 -5.07 -0.69 4.83
N TYR A 150 -3.82 -0.34 4.61
CA TYR A 150 -3.23 -0.15 3.28
C TYR A 150 -2.21 -1.26 3.03
N LEU A 151 -2.65 -2.30 2.32
CA LEU A 151 -1.85 -3.48 1.98
C LEU A 151 -1.07 -3.17 0.70
N GLY A 152 0.18 -2.79 0.88
CA GLY A 152 1.02 -2.29 -0.20
C GLY A 152 2.48 -2.59 0.02
N ALA A 153 3.15 -2.94 -1.07
CA ALA A 153 4.59 -3.18 -1.09
C ALA A 153 5.15 -2.61 -2.40
N CYS A 154 6.47 -2.50 -2.53
CA CYS A 154 7.17 -1.91 -3.69
C CYS A 154 7.17 -0.37 -3.77
N ASP A 155 8.15 0.11 -4.53
CA ASP A 155 8.65 1.49 -4.56
C ASP A 155 7.58 2.58 -4.67
N LYS A 156 6.60 2.41 -5.57
CA LYS A 156 5.63 3.47 -5.91
C LYS A 156 4.27 3.29 -5.24
N ILE A 157 4.00 2.08 -4.77
CA ILE A 157 2.72 1.72 -4.16
C ILE A 157 2.61 2.29 -2.75
N VAL A 158 3.62 2.09 -1.89
CA VAL A 158 3.60 2.63 -0.51
C VAL A 158 3.40 4.15 -0.49
N PRO A 159 4.18 4.97 -1.23
CA PRO A 159 3.93 6.41 -1.26
C PRO A 159 2.60 6.78 -1.93
N GLY A 160 2.13 6.02 -2.93
CA GLY A 160 0.81 6.24 -3.54
C GLY A 160 -0.32 6.03 -2.53
N LEU A 161 -0.30 4.92 -1.80
CA LEU A 161 -1.25 4.62 -0.72
C LEU A 161 -1.19 5.70 0.36
N LEU A 162 0.00 6.15 0.75
CA LEU A 162 0.17 7.21 1.72
C LEU A 162 -0.47 8.53 1.27
N LEU A 163 -0.22 8.95 0.02
CA LEU A 163 -0.82 10.17 -0.53
C LEU A 163 -2.35 10.08 -0.57
N GLY A 164 -2.90 8.93 -0.95
CA GLY A 164 -4.34 8.69 -0.92
C GLY A 164 -4.91 8.72 0.49
N ALA A 165 -4.26 8.05 1.45
CA ALA A 165 -4.63 8.03 2.86
C ALA A 165 -4.62 9.44 3.46
N LEU A 166 -3.62 10.26 3.13
CA LEU A 166 -3.51 11.64 3.63
C LEU A 166 -4.66 12.53 3.16
N SER A 167 -5.31 12.23 2.03
CA SER A 167 -6.54 12.91 1.61
C SER A 167 -7.68 12.72 2.63
N PHE A 168 -7.62 11.64 3.41
CA PHE A 168 -8.51 11.33 4.53
C PHE A 168 -7.72 11.27 5.84
N GLY A 169 -6.73 12.15 6.03
CA GLY A 169 -5.79 12.09 7.16
C GLY A 169 -6.38 12.23 8.57
N HIS A 170 -7.69 12.48 8.67
CA HIS A 170 -8.45 12.43 9.94
C HIS A 170 -8.78 10.99 10.35
N LEU A 171 -8.71 10.03 9.42
CA LEU A 171 -8.92 8.61 9.69
C LEU A 171 -7.61 7.95 10.15
N PRO A 172 -7.65 7.10 11.19
CA PRO A 172 -6.54 6.22 11.54
C PRO A 172 -6.09 5.38 10.33
N ALA A 173 -4.77 5.35 10.09
CA ALA A 173 -4.17 4.67 8.94
C ALA A 173 -3.04 3.74 9.37
N VAL A 174 -3.07 2.49 8.93
CA VAL A 174 -1.99 1.51 9.16
C VAL A 174 -1.57 0.89 7.83
N PHE A 175 -0.26 0.91 7.55
CA PHE A 175 0.33 0.34 6.35
C PHE A 175 0.83 -1.07 6.65
N VAL A 176 0.45 -2.02 5.82
CA VAL A 176 0.71 -3.45 6.03
C VAL A 176 1.59 -3.95 4.89
N PRO A 177 2.92 -4.07 5.11
CA PRO A 177 3.80 -4.65 4.10
C PRO A 177 3.65 -6.17 4.02
N SER A 178 3.87 -6.75 2.84
CA SER A 178 3.79 -8.20 2.60
C SER A 178 4.94 -9.00 3.22
N GLY A 179 6.02 -8.34 3.62
CA GLY A 179 7.23 -8.99 4.12
C GLY A 179 8.24 -9.28 3.01
N PRO A 180 9.53 -9.48 3.35
CA PRO A 180 10.56 -9.76 2.36
C PRO A 180 10.51 -11.25 1.95
N MET A 181 11.01 -11.55 0.75
CA MET A 181 11.32 -12.94 0.38
C MET A 181 12.36 -13.51 1.35
N THR A 182 12.41 -14.85 1.44
CA THR A 182 13.51 -15.52 2.14
C THR A 182 14.83 -15.35 1.35
N SER A 183 15.97 -15.40 2.07
CA SER A 183 17.28 -15.25 1.42
C SER A 183 17.52 -16.36 0.39
N GLY A 184 17.84 -15.95 -0.84
CA GLY A 184 18.25 -16.85 -1.93
C GLY A 184 19.77 -16.88 -2.08
N ILE A 185 20.24 -16.95 -3.32
CA ILE A 185 21.68 -16.88 -3.64
C ILE A 185 22.29 -15.53 -3.23
N THR A 186 23.60 -15.53 -3.00
CA THR A 186 24.34 -14.32 -2.60
C THR A 186 24.47 -13.34 -3.76
N ASN A 187 24.60 -12.04 -3.44
CA ASN A 187 24.86 -11.01 -4.46
C ASN A 187 26.15 -11.29 -5.26
N LYS A 188 27.15 -11.93 -4.64
CA LYS A 188 28.41 -12.29 -5.28
C LYS A 188 28.20 -13.35 -6.37
N GLU A 189 27.44 -14.41 -6.06
CA GLU A 189 27.10 -15.45 -7.02
C GLU A 189 26.28 -14.89 -8.18
N LYS A 190 25.28 -14.06 -7.88
CA LYS A 190 24.47 -13.38 -8.89
C LYS A 190 25.31 -12.52 -9.84
N ALA A 191 26.22 -11.71 -9.29
CA ALA A 191 27.11 -10.86 -10.08
C ALA A 191 28.06 -11.70 -10.96
N MET A 192 28.60 -12.78 -10.41
CA MET A 192 29.46 -13.71 -11.15
C MET A 192 28.73 -14.38 -12.31
N THR A 193 27.50 -14.86 -12.12
CA THR A 193 26.72 -15.45 -13.23
C THR A 193 26.45 -14.42 -14.34
N ARG A 194 26.08 -13.18 -13.99
CA ARG A 194 25.88 -12.10 -14.97
C ARG A 194 27.16 -11.79 -15.76
N GLN A 195 28.30 -11.78 -15.09
CA GLN A 195 29.60 -11.59 -15.73
C GLN A 195 29.91 -12.71 -16.72
N LEU A 196 29.75 -13.97 -16.31
CA LEU A 196 30.01 -15.12 -17.20
C LEU A 196 29.09 -15.11 -18.43
N TYR A 197 27.84 -14.67 -18.29
CA TYR A 197 26.93 -14.51 -19.42
C TYR A 197 27.38 -13.40 -20.36
N ALA A 198 27.79 -12.24 -19.83
CA ALA A 198 28.32 -11.13 -20.62
C ALA A 198 29.61 -11.50 -21.37
N GLU A 199 30.43 -12.39 -20.80
CA GLU A 199 31.63 -12.96 -21.42
C GLU A 199 31.33 -14.08 -22.44
N GLY A 200 30.06 -14.47 -22.62
CA GLY A 200 29.65 -15.56 -23.51
C GLY A 200 30.00 -16.96 -23.02
N LYS A 201 30.40 -17.11 -21.75
CA LYS A 201 30.85 -18.39 -21.15
C LYS A 201 29.69 -19.28 -20.69
N ILE A 202 28.49 -18.72 -20.54
CA ILE A 202 27.26 -19.46 -20.22
C ILE A 202 26.11 -19.01 -21.12
N GLY A 203 25.11 -19.86 -21.28
CA GLY A 203 23.91 -19.56 -22.07
C GLY A 203 22.83 -18.82 -21.28
N ARG A 204 21.75 -18.46 -21.99
CA ARG A 204 20.57 -17.80 -21.42
C ARG A 204 19.87 -18.68 -20.38
N LYS A 205 19.91 -20.00 -20.54
CA LYS A 205 19.24 -20.96 -19.65
C LYS A 205 19.88 -20.92 -18.25
N GLU A 206 21.20 -20.96 -18.21
CA GLU A 206 22.00 -20.91 -16.98
C GLU A 206 21.83 -19.57 -16.26
N LEU A 207 21.82 -18.46 -17.01
CA LEU A 207 21.54 -17.15 -16.45
C LEU A 207 20.14 -17.10 -15.80
N LEU A 208 19.11 -17.56 -16.52
CA LEU A 208 17.74 -17.55 -16.01
C LEU A 208 17.58 -18.42 -14.76
N GLU A 209 18.23 -19.58 -14.73
CA GLU A 209 18.22 -20.46 -13.55
C GLU A 209 18.81 -19.76 -12.32
N SER A 210 19.94 -19.07 -12.48
CA SER A 210 20.57 -18.28 -11.40
C SER A 210 19.69 -17.11 -10.94
N GLU A 211 19.11 -16.34 -11.88
CA GLU A 211 18.17 -15.26 -11.53
C GLU A 211 16.91 -15.79 -10.82
N SER A 212 16.38 -16.94 -11.22
CA SER A 212 15.22 -17.56 -10.58
C SER A 212 15.52 -17.98 -9.14
N LYS A 213 16.76 -18.35 -8.81
CA LYS A 213 17.20 -18.60 -7.43
C LYS A 213 17.32 -17.32 -6.59
N SER A 214 17.36 -16.14 -7.22
CA SER A 214 17.29 -14.86 -6.52
C SER A 214 15.83 -14.45 -6.21
N TYR A 215 14.90 -14.75 -7.11
CA TYR A 215 13.47 -14.41 -7.00
C TYR A 215 12.64 -15.69 -6.85
N HIS A 216 12.84 -16.38 -5.72
CA HIS A 216 12.44 -17.79 -5.57
C HIS A 216 11.21 -18.03 -4.68
N SER A 217 10.69 -16.99 -4.02
CA SER A 217 9.55 -17.10 -3.11
C SER A 217 8.66 -15.85 -3.15
N PRO A 218 7.41 -15.92 -2.65
CA PRO A 218 6.60 -14.73 -2.39
C PRO A 218 7.27 -13.78 -1.38
N GLY A 219 7.12 -12.48 -1.58
CA GLY A 219 7.68 -11.40 -0.76
C GLY A 219 8.37 -10.30 -1.57
N THR A 220 8.75 -9.22 -0.88
CA THR A 220 9.50 -8.10 -1.47
C THR A 220 10.97 -8.44 -1.72
N CYS A 221 11.63 -7.64 -2.56
CA CYS A 221 13.08 -7.64 -2.70
C CYS A 221 13.78 -7.62 -1.33
N THR A 222 14.88 -8.37 -1.20
CA THR A 222 15.64 -8.54 0.06
C THR A 222 16.78 -7.56 0.25
N PHE A 223 17.19 -6.86 -0.81
CA PHE A 223 18.20 -5.81 -0.73
C PHE A 223 17.57 -4.48 -0.29
N TYR A 224 18.37 -3.60 0.31
CA TYR A 224 17.97 -2.27 0.80
C TYR A 224 17.66 -1.30 -0.37
N GLY A 225 16.63 -1.62 -1.16
CA GLY A 225 16.03 -0.75 -2.16
C GLY A 225 14.89 0.07 -1.56
N THR A 226 14.23 0.89 -2.38
CA THR A 226 13.15 1.79 -1.94
C THR A 226 12.06 1.04 -1.18
N ALA A 227 11.62 -0.13 -1.68
CA ALA A 227 10.61 -0.96 -1.02
C ALA A 227 10.92 -1.36 0.44
N ILE A 228 12.19 -1.58 0.79
CA ILE A 228 12.61 -1.84 2.18
C ILE A 228 12.80 -0.51 2.94
N ALA A 229 13.30 0.53 2.27
CA ALA A 229 13.54 1.84 2.85
C ALA A 229 12.26 2.63 3.17
N THR A 230 11.12 2.28 2.58
CA THR A 230 9.80 2.88 2.84
C THR A 230 8.98 2.14 3.91
N ARG A 231 9.61 1.24 4.68
CA ARG A 231 9.01 0.66 5.89
C ARG A 231 8.97 1.65 7.05
#